data_AF-A0A383CTC6-F1
#
_entry.id   AF-A0A383CTC6-F1
#
_cell.length_a   1.000
_cell.length_b   1.000
_cell.length_c   1.000
_cell.angle_alpha   90.00
_cell.angle_beta   90.00
_cell.angle_gamma   90.00
#
_symmetry.space_group_name_H-M   'P 1'
#
loop_
_entity.id
_entity.type
_entity.pdbx_description
1 polymer ?
#
loop_
_entity_poly.entity_id
_entity_poly.type
_entity_poly.pdbx_seq_one_letter_code
_entity_poly.pdbx_strand_id
1 'polypeptide(L)'
;YKELGTHLNILAWQTNAYSKEVWQFAWREHPVFFYIISIFFIVYFWIRLIKRFMPNKNEINNSFFIRTIYFLIGIITIGTCIRGGWQERPIDWGHAMFSKNQLANQSALNPLFNLGRSIIQLNSEKNISNLIQYMDDDLAFSITRKMILAPNEYYVDSTTLKRKIVDPATIKPHIILVVLESFLGSYCGFINPKNTDVTPNLNYIANSGINCSHAFASGKRSAYGLSSILCSWPVLPGF
;
A
#
# COMPACT_ATOMS: atom_id res chain seq x y z
N TYR A 1 -9.47 15.11 10.89
CA TYR A 1 -8.12 15.71 10.80
C TYR A 1 -7.57 16.15 12.15
N LYS A 2 -8.36 16.85 12.98
CA LYS A 2 -7.92 17.42 14.27
C LYS A 2 -7.36 16.39 15.26
N GLU A 3 -7.75 15.11 15.16
CA GLU A 3 -7.31 14.06 16.11
C GLU A 3 -6.37 13.00 15.52
N LEU A 4 -6.52 12.61 14.24
CA LEU A 4 -5.76 11.49 13.66
C LEU A 4 -4.69 11.90 12.64
N GLY A 5 -4.64 13.18 12.23
CA GLY A 5 -3.63 13.69 11.28
C GLY A 5 -3.61 13.04 9.89
N THR A 6 -4.54 12.13 9.61
CA THR A 6 -4.61 11.31 8.39
C THR A 6 -6.05 11.23 7.87
N HIS A 7 -6.22 10.81 6.62
CA HIS A 7 -7.53 10.53 6.03
C HIS A 7 -8.25 9.37 6.75
N LEU A 8 -9.57 9.34 6.63
CA LEU A 8 -10.38 8.19 7.04
C LEU A 8 -9.95 6.97 6.23
N ASN A 9 -9.16 6.10 6.86
CA ASN A 9 -8.80 4.80 6.36
C ASN A 9 -9.44 3.73 7.25
N ILE A 10 -9.52 2.52 6.75
CA ILE A 10 -10.11 1.40 7.46
C ILE A 10 -9.40 1.06 8.76
N LEU A 11 -8.15 1.48 8.98
CA LEU A 11 -7.49 1.34 10.28
C LEU A 11 -8.25 2.08 11.40
N ALA A 12 -8.89 3.21 11.10
CA ALA A 12 -9.76 3.92 12.05
C ALA A 12 -11.09 3.17 12.30
N TRP A 13 -11.48 2.30 11.38
CA TRP A 13 -12.70 1.51 11.46
C TRP A 13 -12.43 0.13 12.10
N GLN A 14 -11.32 -0.54 11.79
CA GLN A 14 -11.01 -1.90 12.23
C GLN A 14 -10.96 -2.06 13.75
N THR A 15 -10.45 -1.06 14.47
CA THR A 15 -10.32 -1.17 15.92
C THR A 15 -11.66 -1.04 16.65
N ASN A 16 -12.67 -0.39 16.07
CA ASN A 16 -13.92 -0.05 16.78
C ASN A 16 -15.21 -0.06 15.91
N ALA A 17 -15.20 -0.68 14.72
CA ALA A 17 -16.31 -0.69 13.75
C ALA A 17 -17.67 -1.08 14.34
N TYR A 18 -17.62 -1.99 15.32
CA TYR A 18 -18.78 -2.58 15.97
C TYR A 18 -19.08 -1.96 17.34
N SER A 19 -18.26 -1.01 17.81
CA SER A 19 -18.48 -0.38 19.10
C SER A 19 -19.50 0.76 18.99
N LYS A 20 -20.42 0.81 19.95
CA LYS A 20 -21.42 1.89 20.02
C LYS A 20 -20.76 3.26 20.24
N GLU A 21 -19.54 3.28 20.78
CA GLU A 21 -18.81 4.51 21.12
C GLU A 21 -18.44 5.31 19.88
N VAL A 22 -18.07 4.66 18.77
CA VAL A 22 -17.70 5.38 17.52
C VAL A 22 -18.88 6.17 16.97
N TRP A 23 -20.06 5.56 16.94
CA TRP A 23 -21.27 6.23 16.47
C TRP A 23 -21.72 7.34 17.41
N GLN A 24 -21.60 7.14 18.73
CA GLN A 24 -21.89 8.17 19.71
C GLN A 24 -20.91 9.35 19.61
N PHE A 25 -19.63 9.07 19.43
CA PHE A 25 -18.58 10.06 19.21
C PHE A 25 -18.85 10.88 17.95
N ALA A 26 -19.12 10.22 16.82
CA ALA A 26 -19.43 10.90 15.57
C ALA A 26 -20.66 11.82 15.69
N TRP A 27 -21.68 11.39 16.44
CA TRP A 27 -22.89 12.18 16.66
C TRP A 27 -22.70 13.36 17.64
N ARG A 28 -21.77 13.24 18.60
CA ARG A 28 -21.46 14.29 19.58
C ARG A 28 -20.50 15.34 19.05
N GLU A 29 -19.41 14.91 18.42
CA GLU A 29 -18.31 15.79 17.98
C GLU A 29 -18.57 16.45 16.63
N HIS A 30 -19.39 15.82 15.78
CA HIS A 30 -19.67 16.34 14.47
C HIS A 30 -21.13 16.75 14.34
N PRO A 31 -21.41 17.91 13.72
CA PRO A 31 -22.77 18.38 13.47
C PRO A 31 -23.43 17.58 12.32
N VAL A 32 -23.59 16.27 12.49
CA VAL A 32 -24.05 15.31 11.46
C VAL A 32 -25.37 15.75 10.84
N PHE A 33 -26.30 16.24 11.67
CA PHE A 33 -27.60 16.74 11.22
C PHE A 33 -27.47 17.89 10.20
N PHE A 34 -26.58 18.85 10.43
CA PHE A 34 -26.35 19.98 9.53
C PHE A 34 -25.70 19.53 8.22
N TYR A 35 -24.81 18.53 8.25
CA TYR A 35 -24.24 17.96 7.04
C TYR A 35 -25.30 17.27 6.19
N ILE A 36 -26.19 16.47 6.79
CA ILE A 36 -27.29 15.81 6.06
C ILE A 36 -28.21 16.84 5.40
N ILE A 37 -28.58 17.89 6.11
CA ILE A 37 -29.40 18.98 5.57
C ILE A 37 -28.69 19.68 4.40
N SER A 38 -27.40 19.97 4.56
CA SER A 38 -26.60 20.64 3.52
C SER A 38 -26.52 19.80 2.26
N ILE A 39 -26.27 18.49 2.38
CA ILE A 39 -26.27 17.54 1.26
C ILE A 39 -27.65 17.50 0.58
N PHE A 40 -28.73 17.46 1.36
CA PHE A 40 -30.09 17.48 0.81
C PHE A 40 -30.36 18.74 -0.03
N PHE A 41 -29.98 19.93 0.46
CA PHE A 41 -30.14 21.18 -0.29
C PHE A 41 -29.26 21.23 -1.54
N ILE A 42 -28.01 20.77 -1.46
CA ILE A 42 -27.10 20.69 -2.62
C ILE A 42 -27.71 19.79 -3.69
N VAL A 43 -28.15 18.58 -3.34
CA VAL A 43 -28.77 17.63 -4.28
C VAL A 43 -30.04 18.22 -4.88
N TYR A 44 -30.91 18.82 -4.06
CA TYR A 44 -32.12 19.49 -4.52
C TYR A 44 -31.82 20.60 -5.54
N PHE A 45 -30.86 21.47 -5.23
CA PHE A 45 -30.47 22.57 -6.10
C PHE A 45 -29.83 22.05 -7.40
N TRP A 46 -29.01 21.00 -7.30
CA TRP A 46 -28.38 20.35 -8.46
C TRP A 46 -29.42 19.74 -9.40
N ILE A 47 -30.42 19.03 -8.87
CA ILE A 47 -31.54 18.50 -9.65
C ILE A 47 -32.32 19.63 -10.32
N ARG A 48 -32.59 20.73 -9.61
CA ARG A 48 -33.27 21.90 -10.20
C ARG A 48 -32.46 22.54 -11.32
N LEU A 49 -31.14 22.63 -11.14
CA LEU A 49 -30.22 23.18 -12.12
C LEU A 49 -30.19 22.30 -13.39
N ILE A 50 -30.08 20.99 -13.22
CA ILE A 50 -30.16 20.01 -14.32
C ILE A 50 -31.50 20.16 -15.05
N LYS A 51 -32.63 20.23 -14.34
CA LYS A 51 -33.96 20.41 -14.94
C LYS A 51 -34.14 21.76 -15.64
N ARG A 52 -33.36 22.78 -15.26
CA ARG A 52 -33.36 24.09 -15.92
C ARG A 52 -32.54 24.08 -17.21
N PHE A 53 -31.42 23.35 -17.23
CA PHE A 53 -30.56 23.23 -18.40
C PHE A 53 -30.97 22.10 -19.35
N MET A 54 -31.75 21.12 -18.89
CA MET A 54 -32.42 20.15 -19.74
C MET A 54 -33.74 20.73 -20.25
N PRO A 55 -33.83 21.15 -21.52
CA PRO A 55 -35.09 21.63 -22.07
C PRO A 55 -36.14 20.52 -22.00
N ASN A 56 -37.27 20.82 -21.36
CA ASN A 56 -38.44 19.94 -21.30
C ASN A 56 -39.22 20.00 -22.63
N LYS A 57 -38.54 19.74 -23.75
CA LYS A 57 -39.15 19.69 -25.07
C LYS A 57 -39.15 18.24 -25.56
N ASN A 58 -40.36 17.67 -25.64
CA ASN A 58 -40.65 16.39 -26.28
C ASN A 58 -40.48 16.40 -27.81
N GLU A 59 -39.85 17.44 -28.37
CA GLU A 59 -39.51 17.52 -29.79
C GLU A 59 -38.00 17.50 -29.95
N ILE A 60 -37.41 16.32 -29.87
CA ILE A 60 -36.00 16.11 -30.20
C ILE A 60 -35.95 15.54 -31.61
N ASN A 61 -36.01 16.41 -32.62
CA ASN A 61 -35.60 16.09 -33.98
C ASN A 61 -34.08 16.25 -34.14
N ASN A 62 -33.30 15.73 -33.19
CA ASN A 62 -31.84 15.70 -33.32
C ASN A 62 -31.44 14.40 -34.03
N SER A 63 -30.69 14.54 -35.12
CA SER A 63 -30.10 13.41 -35.84
C SER A 63 -29.36 12.49 -34.87
N PHE A 64 -29.54 11.17 -35.04
CA PHE A 64 -28.82 10.11 -34.31
C PHE A 64 -27.31 10.41 -34.22
N PHE A 65 -26.75 11.01 -35.27
CA PHE A 65 -25.36 11.44 -35.35
C PHE A 65 -24.93 12.41 -34.24
N ILE A 66 -25.77 13.41 -33.92
CA ILE A 66 -25.49 14.41 -32.88
C ILE A 66 -25.45 13.74 -31.50
N ARG A 67 -26.36 12.77 -31.25
CA ARG A 67 -26.38 12.01 -29.99
C ARG A 67 -25.13 11.16 -29.82
N THR A 68 -24.68 10.50 -30.89
CA THR A 68 -23.44 9.71 -30.87
C THR A 68 -22.22 10.60 -30.62
N ILE A 69 -22.15 11.80 -31.19
CA ILE A 69 -21.06 12.75 -30.93
C ILE A 69 -21.04 13.16 -29.45
N TYR A 70 -22.18 13.58 -28.88
CA TYR A 70 -22.22 13.95 -27.45
C TYR A 70 -21.87 12.78 -26.55
N PHE A 71 -22.29 11.57 -26.91
CA PHE A 71 -21.92 10.36 -26.18
C PHE A 71 -20.40 10.10 -26.22
N LEU A 72 -19.77 10.21 -27.40
CA LEU A 72 -18.32 10.04 -27.56
C LEU A 72 -17.54 11.11 -26.80
N ILE A 73 -17.94 12.39 -26.89
CA ILE A 73 -17.35 13.49 -26.12
C ILE A 73 -17.51 13.23 -24.62
N GLY A 74 -18.69 12.76 -24.19
CA GLY A 74 -18.95 12.40 -22.81
C GLY A 74 -18.03 11.30 -22.31
N ILE A 75 -17.87 10.21 -23.07
CA ILE A 75 -16.95 9.11 -22.75
C ILE A 75 -15.51 9.59 -22.67
N ILE A 76 -15.04 10.37 -23.64
CA ILE A 76 -13.67 10.88 -23.64
C ILE A 76 -13.43 11.81 -22.44
N THR A 77 -14.37 12.70 -22.16
CA THR A 77 -14.27 13.63 -21.02
C THR A 77 -14.27 12.87 -19.71
N ILE A 78 -15.21 11.93 -19.51
CA ILE A 78 -15.28 11.12 -18.29
C ILE A 78 -14.02 10.25 -18.15
N GLY A 79 -13.59 9.59 -19.21
CA GLY A 79 -12.40 8.73 -19.20
C GLY A 79 -11.12 9.50 -18.86
N THR A 80 -10.96 10.70 -19.43
CA THR A 80 -9.80 11.56 -19.15
C THR A 80 -9.85 12.13 -17.73
N CYS A 81 -11.03 12.55 -17.24
CA CYS A 81 -11.20 13.01 -15.86
C CYS A 81 -10.93 11.91 -14.83
N ILE A 82 -11.46 10.69 -15.03
CA ILE A 82 -11.25 9.56 -14.11
C ILE A 82 -9.79 9.14 -14.07
N ARG A 83 -9.09 9.14 -15.22
CA ARG A 83 -7.65 8.82 -15.27
C ARG A 83 -6.78 9.93 -14.65
N GLY A 84 -7.30 11.14 -14.48
CA GLY A 84 -6.54 12.31 -14.08
C GLY A 84 -5.66 12.87 -15.21
N GLY A 85 -6.13 12.76 -16.46
CA GLY A 85 -5.45 13.27 -17.65
C GLY A 85 -4.78 12.21 -18.51
N TRP A 86 -3.85 12.66 -19.36
CA TRP A 86 -3.19 11.88 -20.41
C TRP A 86 -1.79 11.40 -20.01
N GLN A 87 -1.52 11.38 -18.72
CA GLN A 87 -0.25 10.91 -18.13
C GLN A 87 -0.05 9.41 -18.31
N GLU A 88 1.23 8.99 -18.23
CA GLU A 88 1.67 7.59 -18.42
C GLU A 88 0.93 6.63 -17.47
N ARG A 89 0.73 7.04 -16.21
CA ARG A 89 0.02 6.27 -15.19
C ARG A 89 -1.28 6.96 -14.78
N PRO A 90 -2.37 6.21 -14.54
CA PRO A 90 -3.57 6.78 -13.93
C PRO A 90 -3.27 7.48 -12.61
N ILE A 91 -4.13 8.42 -12.23
CA ILE A 91 -4.04 9.10 -10.94
C ILE A 91 -4.04 8.07 -9.80
N ASP A 92 -3.12 8.26 -8.88
CA ASP A 92 -2.93 7.41 -7.70
C ASP A 92 -2.81 8.30 -6.46
N TRP A 93 -2.95 7.72 -5.26
CA TRP A 93 -2.93 8.46 -3.98
C TRP A 93 -1.67 9.32 -3.81
N GLY A 94 -0.55 8.94 -4.43
CA GLY A 94 0.70 9.72 -4.42
C GLY A 94 0.56 11.11 -5.06
N HIS A 95 -0.34 11.30 -6.03
CA HIS A 95 -0.57 12.61 -6.66
C HIS A 95 -1.19 13.63 -5.70
N ALA A 96 -1.86 13.16 -4.64
CA ALA A 96 -2.37 14.04 -3.60
C ALA A 96 -1.26 14.54 -2.65
N MET A 97 -0.06 13.95 -2.70
CA MET A 97 1.09 14.38 -1.88
C MET A 97 1.92 15.46 -2.61
N PHE A 98 1.28 16.56 -3.01
CA PHE A 98 1.88 17.58 -3.87
C PHE A 98 2.59 18.73 -3.13
N SER A 99 2.33 18.90 -1.83
CA SER A 99 2.81 20.01 -1.02
C SER A 99 3.60 19.53 0.20
N LYS A 100 4.42 20.41 0.77
CA LYS A 100 5.01 20.19 2.11
C LYS A 100 3.96 20.30 3.21
N ASN A 101 2.82 20.94 2.93
CA ASN A 101 1.72 21.04 3.88
C ASN A 101 0.86 19.78 3.83
N GLN A 102 0.94 18.97 4.88
CA GLN A 102 0.20 17.73 4.99
C GLN A 102 -1.33 17.93 4.94
N LEU A 103 -1.85 19.03 5.49
CA LEU A 103 -3.29 19.32 5.46
C LEU A 103 -3.77 19.57 4.03
N ALA A 104 -2.99 20.30 3.23
CA ALA A 104 -3.27 20.49 1.81
C ALA A 104 -3.29 19.14 1.08
N ASN A 105 -2.30 18.28 1.33
CA ASN A 105 -2.20 16.97 0.71
C ASN A 105 -3.40 16.07 1.02
N GLN A 106 -3.78 15.98 2.29
CA GLN A 106 -4.89 15.14 2.70
C GLN A 106 -6.24 15.71 2.27
N SER A 107 -6.37 17.03 2.11
CA SER A 107 -7.58 17.66 1.57
C SER A 107 -7.79 17.37 0.08
N ALA A 108 -6.72 17.09 -0.66
CA ALA A 108 -6.78 16.69 -2.07
C ALA A 108 -7.20 15.23 -2.26
N LEU A 109 -7.10 14.39 -1.22
CA LEU A 109 -7.60 13.02 -1.27
C LEU A 109 -9.13 13.02 -1.16
N ASN A 110 -9.80 12.20 -1.98
CA ASN A 110 -11.22 11.93 -1.81
C ASN A 110 -11.43 10.89 -0.69
N PRO A 111 -11.93 11.27 0.50
CA PRO A 111 -11.99 10.37 1.64
C PRO A 111 -12.99 9.22 1.43
N LEU A 112 -14.10 9.46 0.75
CA LEU A 112 -15.12 8.43 0.51
C LEU A 112 -14.63 7.37 -0.49
N PHE A 113 -13.96 7.82 -1.55
CA PHE A 113 -13.37 6.91 -2.53
C PHE A 113 -12.28 6.05 -1.90
N ASN A 114 -11.36 6.66 -1.15
CA ASN A 114 -10.28 5.94 -0.47
C ASN A 114 -10.83 4.95 0.57
N LEU A 115 -11.82 5.34 1.37
CA LEU A 115 -12.48 4.44 2.31
C LEU A 115 -13.15 3.24 1.60
N GLY A 116 -13.90 3.49 0.52
CA GLY A 116 -14.52 2.43 -0.28
C GLY A 116 -13.47 1.48 -0.88
N ARG A 117 -12.37 2.02 -1.40
CA ARG A 117 -11.23 1.23 -1.90
C ARG A 117 -10.59 0.39 -0.81
N SER A 118 -10.36 0.95 0.38
CA SER A 118 -9.82 0.20 1.52
C SER A 118 -10.72 -0.93 1.97
N ILE A 119 -12.05 -0.76 1.95
CA ILE A 119 -13.02 -1.83 2.25
C ILE A 119 -12.93 -2.95 1.21
N ILE A 120 -12.91 -2.61 -0.08
CA ILE A 120 -12.80 -3.59 -1.16
C ILE A 120 -11.48 -4.36 -1.04
N GLN A 121 -10.38 -3.66 -0.80
CA GLN A 121 -9.07 -4.26 -0.64
C GLN A 121 -9.04 -5.23 0.55
N LEU A 122 -9.53 -4.83 1.72
CA LEU A 122 -9.62 -5.73 2.86
C LEU A 122 -10.46 -6.97 2.58
N ASN A 123 -11.57 -6.84 1.85
CA ASN A 123 -12.39 -7.99 1.51
C ASN A 123 -11.65 -8.95 0.56
N SER A 124 -10.80 -8.41 -0.33
CA SER A 124 -9.91 -9.23 -1.16
C SER A 124 -8.81 -9.90 -0.34
N GLU A 125 -8.24 -9.20 0.66
CA GLU A 125 -7.16 -9.70 1.51
C GLU A 125 -7.64 -10.79 2.49
N LYS A 126 -8.86 -10.67 3.04
CA LYS A 126 -9.48 -11.70 3.90
C LYS A 126 -9.54 -13.08 3.26
N ASN A 127 -9.65 -13.13 1.94
CA ASN A 127 -9.74 -14.39 1.20
C ASN A 127 -8.37 -14.93 0.76
N ILE A 128 -7.27 -14.21 1.01
CA ILE A 128 -5.92 -14.69 0.66
C ILE A 128 -5.60 -15.99 1.41
N SER A 129 -6.06 -16.14 2.65
CA SER A 129 -5.91 -17.40 3.39
C SER A 129 -6.69 -18.57 2.79
N ASN A 130 -7.72 -18.30 1.99
CA ASN A 130 -8.48 -19.34 1.28
C ASN A 130 -7.83 -19.70 -0.07
N LEU A 131 -7.00 -18.80 -0.62
CA LEU A 131 -6.23 -19.04 -1.85
C LEU A 131 -4.97 -19.86 -1.59
N ILE A 132 -4.50 -19.90 -0.35
CA ILE A 132 -3.29 -20.61 0.07
C ILE A 132 -3.70 -21.71 1.03
N GLN A 133 -3.45 -22.97 0.66
CA GLN A 133 -3.58 -24.07 1.61
C GLN A 133 -2.37 -24.06 2.53
N TYR A 134 -2.57 -23.53 3.75
CA TYR A 134 -1.56 -23.60 4.80
C TYR A 134 -1.45 -25.04 5.31
N MET A 135 -0.23 -25.37 5.70
CA MET A 135 0.07 -26.60 6.42
C MET A 135 -0.41 -26.49 7.86
N ASP A 136 -0.59 -27.63 8.53
CA ASP A 136 -0.85 -27.66 9.96
C ASP A 136 0.24 -26.89 10.75
N ASP A 137 -0.19 -26.07 11.71
CA ASP A 137 0.68 -25.14 12.43
C ASP A 137 1.79 -25.85 13.22
N ASP A 138 1.46 -26.97 13.88
CA ASP A 138 2.44 -27.75 14.66
C ASP A 138 3.46 -28.40 13.73
N LEU A 139 3.00 -28.93 12.59
CA LEU A 139 3.87 -29.51 11.58
C LEU A 139 4.77 -28.45 10.95
N ALA A 140 4.24 -27.26 10.63
CA ALA A 140 4.99 -26.12 10.10
C ALA A 140 6.03 -25.60 11.07
N PHE A 141 5.66 -25.49 12.34
CA PHE A 141 6.57 -25.08 13.39
C PHE A 141 7.71 -26.10 13.55
N SER A 142 7.41 -27.41 13.54
CA SER A 142 8.40 -28.46 13.66
C SER A 142 9.40 -28.49 12.49
N ILE A 143 8.92 -28.31 11.26
CA ILE A 143 9.77 -28.26 10.06
C ILE A 143 10.65 -27.02 10.10
N THR A 144 10.05 -25.86 10.39
CA THR A 144 10.77 -24.59 10.48
C THR A 144 11.88 -24.68 11.53
N ARG A 145 11.60 -25.26 12.70
CA ARG A 145 12.61 -25.48 13.74
C ARG A 145 13.76 -26.37 13.29
N LYS A 146 13.50 -27.39 12.48
CA LYS A 146 14.58 -28.24 11.94
C LYS A 146 15.39 -27.51 10.86
N MET A 147 14.73 -26.72 10.03
CA MET A 147 15.36 -26.06 8.88
C MET A 147 16.32 -24.93 9.27
N ILE A 148 15.98 -24.15 10.30
CA ILE A 148 16.74 -22.95 10.67
C ILE A 148 17.80 -23.18 11.75
N LEU A 149 17.87 -24.38 12.33
CA LEU A 149 18.82 -24.70 13.39
C LEU A 149 20.22 -24.94 12.81
N ALA A 150 21.18 -24.09 13.18
CA ALA A 150 22.57 -24.28 12.82
C ALA A 150 23.30 -25.27 13.76
N PRO A 151 24.43 -25.88 13.36
CA PRO A 151 25.14 -26.89 14.17
C PRO A 151 25.56 -26.41 15.58
N ASN A 152 25.85 -25.11 15.72
CA ASN A 152 26.32 -24.53 16.99
C ASN A 152 25.19 -23.78 17.73
N GLU A 153 23.93 -24.10 17.44
CA GLU A 153 22.77 -23.44 18.04
C GLU A 153 21.88 -24.42 18.79
N TYR A 154 21.17 -23.91 19.80
CA TYR A 154 20.12 -24.66 20.49
C TYR A 154 18.91 -23.75 20.79
N TYR A 155 17.73 -24.37 20.87
CA TYR A 155 16.50 -23.68 21.22
C TYR A 155 16.40 -23.38 22.71
N VAL A 156 15.95 -22.17 23.06
CA VAL A 156 15.81 -21.74 24.46
C VAL A 156 14.57 -22.32 25.13
N ASP A 157 13.51 -22.53 24.36
CA ASP A 157 12.23 -23.09 24.81
C ASP A 157 11.68 -24.08 23.77
N SER A 158 10.47 -24.59 23.95
CA SER A 158 9.76 -25.44 22.99
C SER A 158 8.73 -24.71 22.14
N THR A 159 8.36 -23.47 22.49
CA THR A 159 7.19 -22.76 21.92
C THR A 159 7.54 -21.61 20.99
N THR A 160 8.80 -21.17 20.95
CA THR A 160 9.24 -20.04 20.11
C THR A 160 10.29 -20.46 19.09
N LEU A 161 10.77 -19.54 18.25
CA LEU A 161 11.93 -19.77 17.38
C LEU A 161 13.23 -19.22 17.99
N LYS A 162 13.24 -18.86 19.27
CA LYS A 162 14.40 -18.25 19.93
C LYS A 162 15.53 -19.26 20.11
N ARG A 163 16.71 -18.91 19.60
CA ARG A 163 17.93 -19.73 19.64
C ARG A 163 19.06 -19.02 20.39
N LYS A 164 19.99 -19.81 20.93
CA LYS A 164 21.27 -19.36 21.46
C LYS A 164 22.40 -20.08 20.74
N ILE A 165 23.51 -19.37 20.57
CA ILE A 165 24.74 -19.89 19.96
C ILE A 165 25.66 -20.40 21.07
N VAL A 166 26.26 -21.57 20.88
CA VAL A 166 27.26 -22.18 21.76
C VAL A 166 28.62 -21.54 21.48
N ASP A 167 29.36 -21.20 22.54
CA ASP A 167 30.68 -20.55 22.50
C ASP A 167 30.78 -19.34 21.55
N PRO A 168 29.93 -18.30 21.75
CA PRO A 168 30.01 -17.11 20.93
C PRO A 168 31.36 -16.42 21.18
N ALA A 169 32.23 -16.39 20.17
CA ALA A 169 33.38 -15.51 20.18
C ALA A 169 32.88 -14.08 20.41
N THR A 170 33.21 -13.50 21.58
CA THR A 170 32.67 -12.21 21.97
C THR A 170 33.41 -11.12 21.21
N ILE A 171 32.86 -10.75 20.06
CA ILE A 171 33.34 -9.64 19.24
C ILE A 171 32.26 -8.56 19.30
N LYS A 172 32.66 -7.31 19.59
CA LYS A 172 31.78 -6.13 19.58
C LYS A 172 32.18 -5.20 18.43
N PRO A 173 31.90 -5.58 17.16
CA PRO A 173 32.29 -4.75 16.03
C PRO A 173 31.41 -3.49 15.95
N HIS A 174 31.94 -2.43 15.35
CA HIS A 174 31.10 -1.37 14.83
C HIS A 174 30.38 -1.88 13.58
N ILE A 175 29.05 -1.80 13.58
CA ILE A 175 28.23 -2.29 12.47
C ILE A 175 27.75 -1.09 11.66
N ILE A 176 28.08 -1.08 10.37
CA ILE A 176 27.57 -0.10 9.40
C ILE A 176 26.72 -0.88 8.40
N LEU A 177 25.43 -0.53 8.35
CA LEU A 177 24.48 -1.10 7.40
C LEU A 177 24.21 -0.08 6.29
N VAL A 178 24.55 -0.44 5.05
CA VAL A 178 24.27 0.38 3.85
C VAL A 178 23.15 -0.27 3.05
N VAL A 179 22.04 0.43 2.89
CA VAL A 179 20.89 -0.03 2.10
C VAL A 179 20.84 0.74 0.79
N LEU A 180 20.89 0.03 -0.33
CA LEU A 180 20.86 0.61 -1.67
C LEU A 180 19.43 0.53 -2.23
N GLU A 181 18.79 1.69 -2.42
CA GLU A 181 17.42 1.77 -2.93
C GLU A 181 17.36 1.40 -4.43
N SER A 182 16.42 0.53 -4.80
CA SER A 182 16.21 0.10 -6.19
C SER A 182 17.45 -0.45 -6.91
N PHE A 183 18.41 -1.01 -6.16
CA PHE A 183 19.67 -1.51 -6.69
C PHE A 183 19.61 -3.01 -7.01
N LEU A 184 19.90 -3.37 -8.26
CA LEU A 184 19.91 -4.76 -8.74
C LEU A 184 21.33 -5.32 -8.70
N GLY A 185 21.47 -6.57 -8.25
CA GLY A 185 22.76 -7.27 -8.25
C GLY A 185 23.39 -7.41 -9.65
N SER A 186 22.59 -7.37 -10.72
CA SER A 186 23.07 -7.40 -12.11
C SER A 186 23.90 -6.18 -12.52
N TYR A 187 23.87 -5.10 -11.75
CA TYR A 187 24.74 -3.94 -11.94
C TYR A 187 26.14 -4.16 -11.37
N CYS A 188 26.31 -5.14 -10.48
CA CYS A 188 27.60 -5.45 -9.90
C CYS A 188 28.48 -6.23 -10.88
N GLY A 189 29.73 -5.82 -11.02
CA GLY A 189 30.73 -6.50 -11.85
C GLY A 189 31.01 -7.94 -11.40
N PHE A 190 30.88 -8.20 -10.10
CA PHE A 190 31.07 -9.55 -9.53
C PHE A 190 29.93 -10.53 -9.84
N ILE A 191 28.73 -10.05 -10.23
CA ILE A 191 27.63 -10.89 -10.72
C ILE A 191 27.58 -10.87 -12.25
N ASN A 192 27.79 -9.70 -12.86
CA ASN A 192 27.76 -9.51 -14.30
C ASN A 192 29.10 -8.90 -14.78
N PRO A 193 30.02 -9.72 -15.32
CA PRO A 193 31.32 -9.25 -15.78
C PRO A 193 31.28 -8.17 -16.87
N LYS A 194 30.14 -7.97 -17.54
CA LYS A 194 29.98 -6.88 -18.52
C LYS A 194 29.82 -5.50 -17.87
N ASN A 195 29.54 -5.45 -16.57
CA ASN A 195 29.25 -4.24 -15.80
C ASN A 195 30.33 -3.94 -14.74
N THR A 196 31.58 -4.35 -14.96
CA THR A 196 32.68 -4.12 -13.99
C THR A 196 32.88 -2.65 -13.65
N ASP A 197 32.65 -1.76 -14.61
CA ASP A 197 32.91 -0.34 -14.47
C ASP A 197 31.74 0.43 -13.84
N VAL A 198 30.59 -0.23 -13.66
CA VAL A 198 29.37 0.39 -13.10
C VAL A 198 29.50 0.60 -11.59
N THR A 199 30.11 -0.37 -10.88
CA THR A 199 30.24 -0.34 -9.41
C THR A 199 31.65 -0.67 -8.92
N PRO A 200 32.69 0.09 -9.32
CA PRO A 200 34.08 -0.26 -9.06
C PRO A 200 34.39 -0.37 -7.56
N ASN A 201 33.86 0.56 -6.73
CA ASN A 201 34.07 0.53 -5.28
C ASN A 201 33.37 -0.65 -4.60
N LEU A 202 32.16 -1.02 -5.04
CA LEU A 202 31.46 -2.20 -4.50
C LEU A 202 32.16 -3.49 -4.92
N ASN A 203 32.69 -3.55 -6.14
CA ASN A 203 33.46 -4.71 -6.62
C ASN A 203 34.75 -4.87 -5.81
N TYR A 204 35.44 -3.77 -5.48
CA TYR A 204 36.60 -3.80 -4.59
C TYR A 204 36.24 -4.38 -3.21
N ILE A 205 35.18 -3.85 -2.58
CA ILE A 205 34.72 -4.34 -1.27
C ILE A 205 34.36 -5.83 -1.33
N ALA A 206 33.66 -6.26 -2.40
CA ALA A 206 33.26 -7.65 -2.60
C ALA A 206 34.46 -8.61 -2.70
N ASN A 207 35.57 -8.18 -3.32
CA ASN A 207 36.80 -8.98 -3.42
C ASN A 207 37.57 -9.08 -2.10
N SER A 208 37.47 -8.07 -1.24
CA SER A 208 38.13 -8.02 0.07
C SER A 208 37.29 -8.57 1.23
N GLY A 209 36.10 -9.11 0.96
CA GLY A 209 35.15 -9.55 1.97
C GLY A 209 34.37 -10.80 1.59
N ILE A 210 33.21 -10.99 2.23
CA ILE A 210 32.28 -12.07 1.89
C ILE A 210 31.25 -11.54 0.90
N ASN A 211 31.18 -12.20 -0.26
CA ASN A 211 30.24 -11.84 -1.30
C ASN A 211 29.18 -12.95 -1.50
N CYS A 212 27.92 -12.61 -1.29
CA CYS A 212 26.80 -13.53 -1.46
C CYS A 212 26.25 -13.46 -2.90
N SER A 213 26.81 -14.26 -3.81
CA SER A 213 26.38 -14.29 -5.23
C SER A 213 24.94 -14.79 -5.46
N HIS A 214 24.37 -15.46 -4.46
CA HIS A 214 23.00 -16.00 -4.47
C HIS A 214 22.14 -15.40 -3.36
N ALA A 215 22.22 -14.07 -3.18
CA ALA A 215 21.37 -13.33 -2.25
C ALA A 215 20.10 -12.84 -2.98
N PHE A 216 18.94 -13.12 -2.41
CA PHE A 216 17.64 -12.73 -2.95
C PHE A 216 16.91 -11.81 -1.99
N ALA A 217 16.29 -10.76 -2.52
CA ALA A 217 15.42 -9.91 -1.74
C ALA A 217 14.13 -10.65 -1.38
N SER A 218 13.66 -10.49 -0.14
CA SER A 218 12.40 -11.09 0.32
C SER A 218 11.16 -10.55 -0.40
N GLY A 219 11.27 -9.37 -1.02
CA GLY A 219 10.18 -8.75 -1.77
C GLY A 219 10.67 -7.65 -2.73
N LYS A 220 9.74 -7.12 -3.52
CA LYS A 220 10.01 -6.12 -4.58
C LYS A 220 9.87 -4.67 -4.12
N ARG A 221 9.50 -4.43 -2.86
CA ARG A 221 9.23 -3.09 -2.31
C ARG A 221 10.19 -2.76 -1.19
N SER A 222 10.55 -1.50 -1.04
CA SER A 222 11.48 -1.02 -0.01
C SER A 222 11.00 -1.33 1.40
N ALA A 223 9.68 -1.25 1.65
CA ALA A 223 9.08 -1.64 2.93
C ALA A 223 9.35 -3.12 3.30
N TYR A 224 9.27 -4.02 2.32
CA TYR A 224 9.58 -5.44 2.50
C TYR A 224 11.07 -5.67 2.73
N GLY A 225 11.94 -4.96 1.98
CA GLY A 225 13.39 -5.04 2.20
C GLY A 225 13.79 -4.60 3.61
N LEU A 226 13.26 -3.45 4.07
CA LEU A 226 13.56 -2.92 5.39
C LEU A 226 13.03 -3.79 6.52
N SER A 227 11.80 -4.31 6.41
CA SER A 227 11.23 -5.19 7.45
C SER A 227 12.01 -6.50 7.57
N SER A 228 12.45 -7.08 6.45
CA SER A 228 13.25 -8.31 6.47
C SER A 228 14.67 -8.08 7.02
N ILE A 229 15.33 -6.97 6.67
CA ILE A 229 16.71 -6.69 7.16
C ILE A 229 16.73 -6.34 8.66
N LEU A 230 15.75 -5.56 9.13
CA LEU A 230 15.77 -5.03 10.51
C LEU A 230 15.08 -5.97 11.51
N CYS A 231 14.02 -6.66 11.08
CA CYS A 231 13.19 -7.46 11.98
C CYS A 231 13.23 -8.96 11.66
N SER A 232 13.92 -9.38 10.60
CA SER A 232 13.93 -10.76 10.11
C SER A 232 12.52 -11.28 9.78
N TRP A 233 11.60 -10.39 9.37
CA TRP A 233 10.25 -10.78 9.01
C TRP A 233 10.18 -11.31 7.57
N PRO A 234 9.60 -12.49 7.35
CA PRO A 234 9.32 -12.97 6.01
C PRO A 234 8.19 -12.14 5.39
N VAL A 235 8.23 -12.02 4.06
CA VAL A 235 7.16 -11.37 3.31
C VAL A 235 6.05 -12.39 3.06
N LEU A 236 4.83 -12.07 3.51
CA LEU A 236 3.65 -12.92 3.33
C LEU A 236 2.65 -12.22 2.40
N PRO A 237 1.94 -12.95 1.54
CA PRO A 237 0.84 -12.39 0.77
C PRO A 237 -0.23 -11.79 1.69
N GLY A 238 -0.65 -10.56 1.41
CA GLY A 238 -1.65 -9.85 2.20
C GLY A 238 -1.12 -9.02 3.37
N PHE A 239 0.21 -8.96 3.56
CA PHE A 239 0.89 -8.06 4.50
C PHE A 239 1.92 -7.14 3.81
#